data_AF-A0A540WK94-F1
#
_entry.id   AF-A0A540WK94-F1
#
_cell.length_a   1.000
_cell.length_b   1.000
_cell.length_c   1.000
_cell.angle_alpha   90.00
_cell.angle_beta   90.00
_cell.angle_gamma   90.00
#
_symmetry.space_group_name_H-M   'P 1'
#
loop_
_entity.id
_entity.type
_entity.pdbx_description
1 polymer ?
#
loop_
_entity_poly.entity_id
_entity_poly.type
_entity_poly.pdbx_seq_one_letter_code
_entity_poly.pdbx_strand_id
1 'polypeptide(L)'
;MHRALPSLALGFSVLCLTACPAKAPPTVETRPPPPPPVRVPAGCESSQAGEYRHAENPAFRYHGEDDGGTLSLAVVRARADGDAGTESPDSSTASIILERTPGGFVGETRATGFTGSGAPCPVAFPTELVACDDAGLTLRAVASTSIDEGCRPSRSGPPPVRLRQVLLRDPPDAGL
;
A
#
# COMPACT_ATOMS: atom_id res chain seq x y z
N MET A 1 -23.88 63.58 -43.42
CA MET A 1 -24.29 64.03 -44.76
C MET A 1 -23.30 63.47 -45.78
N HIS A 2 -23.80 62.95 -46.89
CA HIS A 2 -23.09 62.13 -47.87
C HIS A 2 -22.05 62.88 -48.72
N ARG A 3 -20.97 62.17 -49.08
CA ARG A 3 -20.27 62.10 -50.39
C ARG A 3 -18.92 61.39 -50.16
N ALA A 4 -18.25 60.69 -51.08
CA ALA A 4 -18.51 59.97 -52.31
C ALA A 4 -17.11 59.53 -52.79
N LEU A 5 -16.86 58.22 -52.96
CA LEU A 5 -16.04 57.50 -53.97
C LEU A 5 -14.63 58.04 -54.40
N PRO A 6 -13.77 57.28 -55.13
CA PRO A 6 -13.39 55.86 -55.07
C PRO A 6 -11.86 55.62 -55.30
N SER A 7 -11.47 54.34 -55.29
CA SER A 7 -10.40 53.68 -56.07
C SER A 7 -8.95 54.20 -56.06
N LEU A 8 -8.00 53.35 -55.62
CA LEU A 8 -7.04 52.68 -56.53
C LEU A 8 -6.17 51.64 -55.80
N ALA A 9 -5.83 50.62 -56.56
CA ALA A 9 -5.21 49.36 -56.18
C ALA A 9 -3.69 49.46 -55.95
N LEU A 10 -3.13 48.51 -55.21
CA LEU A 10 -1.80 47.94 -55.49
C LEU A 10 -1.69 46.58 -54.79
N GLY A 11 -1.61 45.54 -55.62
CA GLY A 11 -1.45 44.16 -55.19
C GLY A 11 -0.03 43.86 -54.73
N PHE A 12 0.07 42.90 -53.82
CA PHE A 12 1.30 42.16 -53.56
C PHE A 12 0.96 40.67 -53.67
N SER A 13 1.42 40.04 -54.75
CA SER A 13 1.36 38.60 -54.95
C SER A 13 2.38 37.94 -54.02
N VAL A 14 1.91 37.22 -53.01
CA VAL A 14 2.74 36.33 -52.19
C VAL A 14 2.66 34.94 -52.80
N LEU A 15 3.78 34.46 -53.35
CA LEU A 15 3.96 33.09 -53.82
C LEU A 15 3.97 32.15 -52.59
N CYS A 16 2.84 31.51 -52.32
CA CYS A 16 2.73 30.43 -51.34
C CYS A 16 3.45 29.17 -51.87
N LEU A 17 4.65 28.90 -51.37
CA LEU A 17 5.28 27.59 -51.49
C LEU A 17 4.55 26.61 -50.55
N THR A 18 3.55 25.89 -51.06
CA THR A 18 2.92 24.78 -50.34
C THR A 18 3.85 23.57 -50.38
N ALA A 19 4.74 23.44 -49.39
CA ALA A 19 5.42 22.18 -49.13
C ALA A 19 4.41 21.19 -48.54
N CYS A 20 4.12 20.11 -49.26
CA CYS A 20 3.27 19.02 -48.77
C CYS A 20 3.85 18.46 -47.47
N PRO A 21 3.07 18.35 -46.37
CA PRO A 21 3.53 17.63 -45.19
C PRO A 21 3.68 16.15 -45.58
N ALA A 22 4.91 15.66 -45.60
CA ALA A 22 5.19 14.24 -45.73
C ALA A 22 4.52 13.51 -44.55
N LYS A 23 3.64 12.55 -44.86
CA LYS A 23 3.01 11.67 -43.88
C LYS A 23 4.09 10.99 -43.05
N ALA A 24 4.15 11.29 -41.75
CA ALA A 24 5.06 10.62 -40.83
C ALA A 24 4.84 9.09 -40.90
N PRO A 25 5.91 8.27 -40.87
CA PRO A 25 5.77 6.83 -40.75
C PRO A 25 4.93 6.51 -39.49
N PRO A 26 4.05 5.50 -39.51
CA PRO A 26 3.34 5.09 -38.31
C PRO A 26 4.36 4.72 -37.23
N THR A 27 4.34 5.44 -36.11
CA THR A 27 5.06 5.07 -34.90
C THR A 27 4.54 3.70 -34.48
N VAL A 28 5.37 2.66 -34.61
CA VAL A 28 5.04 1.33 -34.07
C VAL A 28 5.10 1.47 -32.55
N GLU A 29 3.95 1.66 -31.94
CA GLU A 29 3.80 1.68 -30.49
C GLU A 29 4.15 0.27 -29.98
N THR A 30 5.35 0.14 -29.42
CA THR A 30 5.81 -1.14 -28.86
C THR A 30 5.02 -1.39 -27.60
N ARG A 31 4.08 -2.34 -27.62
CA ARG A 31 3.30 -2.71 -26.43
C ARG A 31 4.28 -3.16 -25.33
N PRO A 32 4.22 -2.58 -24.11
CA PRO A 32 5.05 -3.04 -23.02
C PRO A 32 4.73 -4.52 -22.71
N PRO A 33 5.75 -5.30 -22.29
CA PRO A 33 5.53 -6.70 -21.95
C PRO A 33 4.51 -6.84 -20.81
N PRO A 34 3.75 -7.95 -20.77
CA PRO A 34 2.82 -8.19 -19.67
C PRO A 34 3.58 -8.25 -18.33
N PRO A 35 2.98 -7.77 -17.23
CA PRO A 35 3.61 -7.84 -15.93
C PRO A 35 3.87 -9.31 -15.54
N PRO A 36 4.94 -9.57 -14.76
CA PRO A 36 5.22 -10.91 -14.24
C PRO A 36 4.04 -11.44 -13.42
N PRO A 37 3.79 -12.77 -13.43
CA PRO A 37 2.69 -13.36 -12.67
C PRO A 37 2.93 -13.22 -11.17
N VAL A 38 1.87 -12.89 -10.43
CA VAL A 38 1.84 -12.88 -8.96
C VAL A 38 2.08 -14.29 -8.43
N ARG A 39 2.93 -14.45 -7.42
CA ARG A 39 3.20 -15.73 -6.76
C ARG A 39 2.94 -15.59 -5.28
N VAL A 40 1.68 -15.74 -4.88
CA VAL A 40 1.34 -15.79 -3.45
C VAL A 40 1.71 -17.16 -2.86
N PRO A 41 1.98 -17.25 -1.54
CA PRO A 41 2.11 -18.54 -0.87
C PRO A 41 0.86 -19.40 -1.06
N ALA A 42 1.01 -20.72 -1.02
CA ALA A 42 -0.13 -21.64 -1.08
C ALA A 42 -1.13 -21.32 0.06
N GLY A 43 -2.42 -21.32 -0.26
CA GLY A 43 -3.51 -20.95 0.65
C GLY A 43 -3.84 -19.45 0.64
N CYS A 44 -2.96 -18.60 0.11
CA CYS A 44 -3.17 -17.16 0.04
C CYS A 44 -3.84 -16.70 -1.27
N GLU A 45 -4.28 -17.62 -2.14
CA GLU A 45 -4.88 -17.29 -3.43
C GLU A 45 -6.26 -16.63 -3.29
N SER A 46 -6.98 -16.98 -2.22
CA SER A 46 -8.28 -16.40 -1.88
C SER A 46 -8.12 -15.12 -1.07
N SER A 47 -9.23 -14.40 -0.89
CA SER A 47 -9.29 -13.25 0.02
C SER A 47 -8.91 -13.66 1.44
N GLN A 48 -8.05 -12.88 2.07
CA GLN A 48 -7.64 -13.02 3.47
C GLN A 48 -8.34 -11.99 4.37
N ALA A 49 -9.51 -11.47 3.95
CA ALA A 49 -10.31 -10.62 4.82
C ALA A 49 -10.82 -11.40 6.06
N GLY A 50 -11.09 -10.68 7.14
CA GLY A 50 -11.68 -11.24 8.36
C GLY A 50 -10.99 -10.77 9.65
N GLU A 51 -11.48 -11.30 10.76
CA GLU A 51 -10.97 -10.99 12.09
C GLU A 51 -9.88 -11.98 12.51
N TYR A 52 -8.86 -11.48 13.20
CA TYR A 52 -7.78 -12.29 13.73
C TYR A 52 -7.39 -11.88 15.14
N ARG A 53 -6.81 -12.82 15.89
CA ARG A 53 -6.14 -12.57 17.17
C ARG A 53 -4.68 -13.02 17.12
N HIS A 54 -3.79 -12.29 17.79
CA HIS A 54 -2.39 -12.72 17.88
C HIS A 54 -2.29 -13.98 18.75
N ALA A 55 -1.65 -15.04 18.23
CA ALA A 55 -1.58 -16.33 18.92
C ALA A 55 -0.88 -16.25 20.28
N GLU A 56 0.19 -15.45 20.38
CA GLU A 56 0.99 -15.32 21.61
C GLU A 56 0.51 -14.20 22.53
N ASN A 57 -0.37 -13.30 22.05
CA ASN A 57 -0.83 -12.15 22.84
C ASN A 57 -2.27 -11.77 22.46
N PRO A 58 -3.28 -12.36 23.10
CA PRO A 58 -4.68 -12.18 22.72
C PRO A 58 -5.20 -10.75 22.95
N ALA A 59 -4.44 -9.87 23.59
CA ALA A 59 -4.79 -8.44 23.70
C ALA A 59 -4.72 -7.70 22.35
N PHE A 60 -4.03 -8.28 21.36
CA PHE A 60 -3.98 -7.76 20.00
C PHE A 60 -4.92 -8.53 19.08
N ARG A 61 -5.87 -7.80 18.50
CA ARG A 61 -6.77 -8.26 17.45
C ARG A 61 -6.49 -7.50 16.16
N TYR A 62 -6.94 -8.04 15.05
CA TYR A 62 -6.70 -7.47 13.73
C TYR A 62 -7.96 -7.60 12.88
N HIS A 63 -8.43 -6.48 12.36
CA HIS A 63 -9.45 -6.46 11.31
C HIS A 63 -8.73 -6.44 9.96
N GLY A 64 -8.94 -7.46 9.15
CA GLY A 64 -8.33 -7.63 7.85
C GLY A 64 -9.27 -7.32 6.69
N GLU A 65 -8.81 -6.51 5.75
CA GLU A 65 -9.44 -6.28 4.45
C GLU A 65 -8.51 -6.74 3.33
N ASP A 66 -9.06 -7.39 2.31
CA ASP A 66 -8.30 -7.85 1.15
C ASP A 66 -9.08 -7.56 -0.12
N ASP A 67 -8.58 -6.61 -0.92
CA ASP A 67 -9.18 -6.18 -2.17
C ASP A 67 -8.73 -7.01 -3.39
N GLY A 68 -7.97 -8.09 -3.16
CA GLY A 68 -7.41 -8.96 -4.19
C GLY A 68 -6.07 -8.47 -4.75
N GLY A 69 -5.61 -7.28 -4.38
CA GLY A 69 -4.28 -6.75 -4.65
C GLY A 69 -3.49 -6.43 -3.37
N THR A 70 -4.17 -5.97 -2.33
CA THR A 70 -3.61 -5.51 -1.06
C THR A 70 -4.36 -6.15 0.10
N LEU A 71 -3.61 -6.70 1.05
CA LEU A 71 -4.11 -7.08 2.37
C LEU A 71 -3.75 -5.97 3.36
N SER A 72 -4.76 -5.36 3.97
CA SER A 72 -4.61 -4.44 5.09
C SER A 72 -5.04 -5.15 6.38
N LEU A 73 -4.28 -4.99 7.45
CA LEU A 73 -4.61 -5.48 8.79
C LEU A 73 -4.55 -4.30 9.76
N ALA A 74 -5.70 -3.82 10.22
CA ALA A 74 -5.80 -2.78 11.24
C ALA A 74 -5.66 -3.43 12.63
N VAL A 75 -4.67 -3.00 13.43
CA VAL A 75 -4.47 -3.54 14.77
C VAL A 75 -5.47 -2.93 15.73
N VAL A 76 -6.30 -3.76 16.35
CA VAL A 76 -7.25 -3.32 17.36
C VAL A 76 -6.86 -3.87 18.72
N ARG A 77 -6.67 -2.98 19.71
CA ARG A 77 -6.42 -3.41 21.08
C ARG A 77 -7.74 -3.88 21.71
N ALA A 78 -7.72 -5.02 22.36
CA ALA A 78 -8.79 -5.39 23.28
C ALA A 78 -8.84 -4.33 24.40
N ARG A 79 -10.00 -3.69 24.62
CA ARG A 79 -10.17 -2.79 25.78
C ARG A 79 -9.98 -3.61 27.06
N ALA A 80 -9.27 -3.03 28.03
CA ALA A 80 -9.09 -3.66 29.33
C ALA A 80 -10.45 -3.80 30.05
N ASP A 81 -10.69 -5.01 30.54
CA ASP A 81 -11.79 -5.50 31.39
C ASP A 81 -12.89 -4.52 31.79
N GLY A 82 -14.10 -4.73 31.24
CA GLY A 82 -15.35 -4.17 31.76
C GLY A 82 -16.38 -3.79 30.70
N ASP A 83 -15.91 -3.34 29.53
CA ASP A 83 -16.75 -2.93 28.42
C ASP A 83 -16.62 -3.95 27.29
N ALA A 84 -17.73 -4.60 26.94
CA ALA A 84 -17.82 -5.61 25.88
C ALA A 84 -17.68 -4.96 24.47
N GLY A 85 -16.54 -4.32 24.19
CA GLY A 85 -16.34 -3.58 22.95
C GLY A 85 -14.87 -3.48 22.52
N THR A 86 -14.59 -3.97 21.32
CA THR A 86 -13.36 -3.73 20.56
C THR A 86 -13.28 -2.24 20.17
N GLU A 87 -12.07 -1.65 20.15
CA GLU A 87 -11.88 -0.29 19.59
C GLU A 87 -12.27 -0.26 18.10
N SER A 88 -12.59 0.90 17.51
CA SER A 88 -12.85 0.92 16.07
C SER A 88 -11.55 0.60 15.31
N PRO A 89 -11.57 -0.18 14.22
CA PRO A 89 -10.43 -0.33 13.33
C PRO A 89 -9.88 1.03 12.85
N ASP A 90 -10.76 2.01 12.64
CA ASP A 90 -10.43 3.37 12.19
C ASP A 90 -9.64 4.20 13.20
N SER A 91 -9.68 3.83 14.49
CA SER A 91 -8.90 4.49 15.55
C SER A 91 -7.51 3.88 15.74
N SER A 92 -7.18 2.81 14.99
CA SER A 92 -5.88 2.17 15.12
C SER A 92 -4.74 3.09 14.69
N THR A 93 -3.72 3.18 15.55
CA THR A 93 -2.43 3.83 15.24
C THR A 93 -1.39 2.87 14.65
N ALA A 94 -1.72 1.58 14.51
CA ALA A 94 -0.84 0.57 13.94
C ALA A 94 -1.56 -0.30 12.89
N SER A 95 -0.90 -0.51 11.75
CA SER A 95 -1.47 -1.30 10.65
C SER A 95 -0.39 -2.10 9.94
N ILE A 96 -0.79 -3.17 9.26
CA ILE A 96 0.07 -3.95 8.37
C ILE A 96 -0.51 -3.87 6.97
N ILE A 97 0.29 -3.43 6.00
CA ILE A 97 -0.14 -3.27 4.60
C ILE A 97 0.76 -4.13 3.74
N LEU A 98 0.18 -5.10 3.02
CA LEU A 98 0.92 -6.07 2.20
C LEU A 98 0.35 -6.11 0.78
N GLU A 99 1.21 -5.93 -0.21
CA GLU A 99 0.85 -6.02 -1.64
C GLU A 99 1.11 -7.42 -2.17
N ARG A 100 0.20 -7.93 -3.02
CA ARG A 100 0.36 -9.18 -3.76
C ARG A 100 1.32 -8.95 -4.93
N THR A 101 2.53 -9.47 -4.81
CA THR A 101 3.58 -9.33 -5.82
C THR A 101 4.02 -10.69 -6.38
N PRO A 102 4.82 -10.74 -7.47
CA PRO A 102 5.51 -11.96 -7.90
C PRO A 102 6.43 -12.59 -6.83
N GLY A 103 6.80 -11.84 -5.79
CA GLY A 103 7.56 -12.31 -4.64
C GLY A 103 6.70 -12.74 -3.45
N GLY A 104 5.38 -12.76 -3.60
CA GLY A 104 4.42 -13.00 -2.52
C GLY A 104 3.82 -11.71 -1.99
N PHE A 105 3.19 -11.83 -0.82
CA PHE A 105 2.63 -10.71 -0.09
C PHE A 105 3.72 -10.00 0.70
N VAL A 106 4.08 -8.80 0.26
CA VAL A 106 5.19 -8.02 0.83
C VAL A 106 4.77 -6.59 1.10
N GLY A 107 5.27 -6.01 2.18
CA GLY A 107 4.97 -4.64 2.54
C GLY A 107 5.52 -4.30 3.91
N GLU A 108 4.72 -3.61 4.73
CA GLU A 108 5.20 -3.00 5.96
C GLU A 108 4.17 -3.04 7.09
N THR A 109 4.68 -3.19 8.31
CA THR A 109 3.96 -2.83 9.54
C THR A 109 4.25 -1.37 9.86
N ARG A 110 3.21 -0.54 9.97
CA ARG A 110 3.27 0.87 10.35
C ARG A 110 2.81 1.03 11.79
N ALA A 111 3.54 1.82 12.57
CA ALA A 111 3.22 2.09 13.97
C ALA A 111 3.86 3.41 14.44
N THR A 112 3.67 3.72 15.72
CA THR A 112 4.41 4.78 16.41
C THR A 112 5.49 4.17 17.31
N GLY A 113 6.75 4.47 17.02
CA GLY A 113 7.89 4.21 17.90
C GLY A 113 8.26 5.45 18.71
N PHE A 114 9.31 5.35 19.53
CA PHE A 114 9.81 6.47 20.33
C PHE A 114 11.34 6.56 20.22
N THR A 115 11.87 7.77 20.15
CA THR A 115 13.32 8.03 20.13
C THR A 115 13.94 7.81 21.52
N GLY A 116 15.27 7.93 21.62
CA GLY A 116 15.97 7.86 22.90
C GLY A 116 15.55 8.97 23.88
N SER A 117 15.17 10.14 23.36
CA SER A 117 14.58 11.22 24.15
C SER A 117 13.09 11.03 24.49
N GLY A 118 12.44 9.98 23.98
CA GLY A 118 11.03 9.68 24.20
C GLY A 118 10.08 10.41 23.24
N ALA A 119 10.58 11.05 22.19
CA ALA A 119 9.73 11.70 21.19
C ALA A 119 9.03 10.65 20.30
N PRO A 120 7.73 10.79 20.00
CA PRO A 120 7.03 9.85 19.12
C PRO A 120 7.51 9.98 17.66
N CYS A 121 7.72 8.84 17.01
CA CYS A 121 8.14 8.74 15.61
C CYS A 121 7.24 7.78 14.83
N PRO A 122 6.75 8.14 13.64
CA PRO A 122 6.18 7.16 12.74
C PRO A 122 7.26 6.18 12.31
N VAL A 123 6.96 4.88 12.37
CA VAL A 123 7.88 3.81 11.99
C VAL A 123 7.22 2.85 11.03
N ALA A 124 8.02 2.29 10.15
CA ALA A 124 7.62 1.26 9.21
C ALA A 124 8.64 0.12 9.22
N PHE A 125 8.15 -1.10 9.31
CA PHE A 125 8.96 -2.31 9.41
C PHE A 125 8.61 -3.28 8.28
N PRO A 126 9.61 -3.73 7.48
CA PRO A 126 9.36 -4.71 6.44
C PRO A 126 8.65 -5.95 7.00
N THR A 127 7.55 -6.30 6.35
CA THR A 127 6.68 -7.41 6.74
C THR A 127 6.29 -8.19 5.50
N GLU A 128 6.17 -9.50 5.65
CA GLU A 128 5.75 -10.40 4.58
C GLU A 128 4.82 -11.48 5.14
N LEU A 129 3.84 -11.88 4.33
CA LEU A 129 2.98 -13.02 4.66
C LEU A 129 3.67 -14.28 4.13
N VAL A 130 4.03 -15.18 5.06
CA VAL A 130 4.77 -16.41 4.75
C VAL A 130 3.86 -17.62 4.57
N ALA A 131 2.66 -17.62 5.14
CA ALA A 131 1.67 -18.68 4.96
C ALA A 131 0.26 -18.18 5.23
N CYS A 132 -0.72 -18.76 4.52
CA CYS A 132 -2.13 -18.68 4.83
C CYS A 132 -2.67 -20.10 4.94
N ASP A 133 -3.44 -20.35 5.99
CA ASP A 133 -4.21 -21.57 6.14
C ASP A 133 -5.60 -21.25 6.72
N ASP A 134 -6.45 -22.26 6.84
CA ASP A 134 -7.80 -22.08 7.37
C ASP A 134 -7.79 -21.60 8.83
N ALA A 135 -6.72 -21.87 9.58
CA ALA A 135 -6.55 -21.45 10.96
C ALA A 135 -6.03 -20.00 11.09
N GLY A 136 -5.45 -19.43 10.03
CA GLY A 136 -5.12 -18.01 9.95
C GLY A 136 -3.88 -17.67 9.11
N LEU A 137 -3.14 -16.66 9.56
CA LEU A 137 -2.02 -16.07 8.83
C LEU A 137 -0.71 -16.23 9.61
N THR A 138 0.38 -16.51 8.90
CA THR A 138 1.72 -16.38 9.46
C THR A 138 2.44 -15.23 8.79
N LEU A 139 2.83 -14.24 9.58
CA LEU A 139 3.61 -13.08 9.17
C LEU A 139 5.07 -13.26 9.57
N ARG A 140 5.98 -12.67 8.80
CA ARG A 140 7.37 -12.47 9.20
C ARG A 140 7.65 -10.97 9.19
N ALA A 141 7.86 -10.41 10.37
CA ALA A 141 8.05 -8.97 10.57
C ALA A 141 9.34 -8.70 11.35
N VAL A 142 9.91 -7.51 11.18
CA VAL A 142 10.98 -7.03 12.06
C VAL A 142 10.37 -6.70 13.44
N ALA A 143 10.86 -7.35 14.49
CA ALA A 143 10.30 -7.25 15.83
C ALA A 143 10.77 -6.01 16.59
N SER A 144 11.96 -5.52 16.29
CA SER A 144 12.50 -4.30 16.87
C SER A 144 13.53 -3.66 15.95
N THR A 145 13.60 -2.35 16.00
CA THR A 145 14.65 -1.54 15.37
C THR A 145 14.80 -0.28 16.21
N SER A 146 16.03 0.02 16.61
CA SER A 146 16.35 1.28 17.27
C SER A 146 16.16 2.44 16.30
N ILE A 147 15.57 3.54 16.76
CA ILE A 147 15.29 4.74 15.96
C ILE A 147 16.12 5.90 16.53
N ASP A 148 16.73 6.70 15.65
CA ASP A 148 17.47 7.89 16.05
C ASP A 148 16.54 9.10 16.28
N GLU A 149 17.10 10.22 16.75
CA GLU A 149 16.34 11.47 16.99
C GLU A 149 15.76 12.11 15.71
N GLY A 150 16.15 11.61 14.53
CA GLY A 150 15.61 12.01 13.24
C GLY A 150 14.51 11.09 12.71
N CYS A 151 13.96 10.20 13.55
CA CYS A 151 12.99 9.17 13.17
C CYS A 151 13.47 8.22 12.07
N ARG A 152 14.77 7.88 12.05
CA ARG A 152 15.34 6.92 11.11
C ARG A 152 15.83 5.67 11.83
N PRO A 153 15.85 4.50 11.16
CA PRO A 153 16.55 3.33 11.69
C PRO A 153 18.00 3.69 12.07
N SER A 154 18.35 3.47 13.32
CA SER A 154 19.70 3.76 13.82
C SER A 154 20.71 2.91 13.06
N ARG A 155 21.76 3.56 12.56
CA ARG A 155 22.89 2.89 11.90
C ARG A 155 23.85 2.24 12.91
N SER A 156 23.75 2.62 14.17
CA SER A 156 24.51 2.08 15.29
C SER A 156 23.56 1.30 16.18
N GLY A 157 23.43 0.00 15.93
CA GLY A 157 22.56 -0.90 16.68
C GLY A 157 22.72 -2.34 16.19
N PRO A 158 22.24 -3.32 16.97
CA PRO A 158 22.18 -4.70 16.52
C PRO A 158 21.30 -4.81 15.26
N PRO A 159 21.58 -5.77 14.37
CA PRO A 159 20.76 -5.98 13.19
C PRO A 159 19.31 -6.29 13.58
N PRO A 160 18.32 -5.87 12.76
CA PRO A 160 16.93 -6.12 13.08
C PRO A 160 16.61 -7.62 13.14
N VAL A 161 15.97 -8.04 14.22
CA VAL A 161 15.53 -9.43 14.38
C VAL A 161 14.18 -9.59 13.69
N ARG A 162 14.06 -10.57 12.79
CA ARG A 162 12.78 -10.95 12.18
C ARG A 162 12.13 -12.04 13.01
N LEU A 163 10.88 -11.84 13.42
CA LEU A 163 10.08 -12.82 14.13
C LEU A 163 8.93 -13.30 13.24
N ARG A 164 8.52 -14.55 13.47
CA ARG A 164 7.27 -15.08 12.94
C ARG A 164 6.15 -14.73 13.91
N GLN A 165 5.05 -14.22 13.39
CA GLN A 165 3.85 -13.90 14.15
C GLN A 165 2.69 -14.69 13.56
N VAL A 166 1.99 -15.43 14.40
CA VAL A 166 0.81 -16.20 13.98
C VAL A 166 -0.43 -15.42 14.39
N LEU A 167 -1.27 -15.12 13.41
CA LEU A 167 -2.58 -14.51 13.59
C LEU A 167 -3.62 -15.61 13.40
N LEU A 168 -4.34 -15.95 14.44
CA LEU A 168 -5.39 -16.97 14.40
C LEU A 168 -6.67 -16.32 13.91
N ARG A 169 -7.30 -16.91 12.89
CA ARG A 169 -8.59 -16.47 12.38
C ARG A 169 -9.67 -16.66 13.44
N ASP A 170 -10.47 -15.63 13.65
CA ASP A 170 -11.68 -15.74 14.45
C ASP A 170 -12.80 -16.31 13.56
N PRO A 171 -13.67 -17.18 14.11
CA PRO A 171 -14.81 -17.68 13.36
C PRO A 171 -15.69 -16.50 12.94
N PRO A 172 -16.28 -16.53 11.73
CA PRO A 172 -17.20 -15.50 11.31
C PRO A 172 -18.35 -15.39 12.32
N ASP A 173 -18.71 -14.15 12.70
CA ASP A 173 -19.85 -13.91 13.58
C ASP A 173 -21.09 -14.55 12.96
N ALA A 174 -21.68 -15.50 13.68
CA ALA A 174 -22.79 -16.31 13.18
C ALA A 174 -24.12 -15.53 13.06
N GLY A 175 -24.12 -14.21 13.30
CA GLY A 175 -25.28 -13.33 13.17
C GLY A 175 -26.51 -13.87 13.91
N LEU A 176 -26.55 -13.68 15.23
CA LEU A 176 -27.78 -13.90 16.02
C LEU A 176 -28.73 -12.71 15.88
#